data_AF-A0A833LZI8-F1
#
_entry.id   AF-A0A833LZI8-F1
#
_cell.length_a   1.000
_cell.length_b   1.000
_cell.length_c   1.000
_cell.angle_alpha   90.00
_cell.angle_beta   90.00
_cell.angle_gamma   90.00
#
_symmetry.space_group_name_H-M   'P 1'
#
loop_
_entity.id
_entity.type
_entity.pdbx_description
1 polymer ?
#
loop_
_entity_poly.entity_id
_entity_poly.type
_entity_poly.pdbx_seq_one_letter_code
_entity_poly.pdbx_strand_id
1 'polypeptide(L)'
;MAAATAIKPGSRAHTKTARILLSVDSLAALSVGLITLLITPFLADLYGWTEGFTRFMAAVNIAYGSFSGVQAWLFLRHGRLFRPAVLLLVIANAAWIGHCFAQIWYLYDTASFYGLGQLGLEAIFVGGLAALEALYVLPLTDDQS
;
A
#
# COMPACT_ATOMS: atom_id res chain seq x y z
N MET A 1 -11.73 -39.42 -14.73
CA MET A 1 -10.38 -38.83 -14.86
C MET A 1 -10.55 -37.35 -15.09
N ALA A 2 -10.36 -36.53 -14.05
CA ALA A 2 -10.44 -35.07 -14.17
C ALA A 2 -9.23 -34.58 -14.98
N ALA A 3 -9.49 -33.89 -16.09
CA ALA A 3 -8.45 -33.23 -16.85
C ALA A 3 -7.81 -32.16 -15.96
N ALA A 4 -6.54 -32.34 -15.63
CA ALA A 4 -5.73 -31.29 -15.01
C ALA A 4 -5.61 -30.16 -16.04
N THR A 5 -6.41 -29.11 -15.87
CA THR A 5 -6.32 -27.90 -16.68
C THR A 5 -4.92 -27.33 -16.53
N ALA A 6 -4.11 -27.47 -17.59
CA ALA A 6 -2.74 -26.99 -17.62
C ALA A 6 -2.75 -25.47 -17.46
N ILE A 7 -2.37 -24.98 -16.28
CA ILE A 7 -2.21 -23.55 -16.00
C ILE A 7 -1.14 -23.02 -16.96
N LYS A 8 -1.50 -22.06 -17.83
CA LYS A 8 -0.57 -21.42 -18.77
C LYS A 8 0.67 -20.94 -17.99
N PRO A 9 1.91 -21.17 -18.47
CA PRO A 9 3.14 -20.79 -17.78
C PRO A 9 3.18 -19.31 -17.32
N GLY A 10 2.59 -18.42 -18.13
CA GLY A 10 2.46 -16.99 -17.80
C GLY A 10 1.52 -16.67 -16.63
N SER A 11 0.52 -17.51 -16.35
CA SER A 11 -0.42 -17.32 -15.23
C SER A 11 0.27 -17.53 -13.88
N ARG A 12 1.14 -18.54 -13.75
CA ARG A 12 1.89 -18.81 -12.50
C ARG A 12 2.82 -17.67 -12.10
N ALA A 13 3.49 -17.03 -13.06
CA ALA A 13 4.39 -15.91 -12.79
C ALA A 13 3.60 -14.69 -12.29
N HIS A 14 2.48 -14.35 -12.93
CA HIS A 14 1.59 -13.27 -12.50
C HIS A 14 1.03 -13.51 -11.10
N THR A 15 0.57 -14.74 -10.78
CA THR A 15 0.10 -15.08 -9.44
C THR A 15 1.19 -14.91 -8.37
N LYS A 16 2.44 -15.29 -8.68
CA LYS A 16 3.55 -15.12 -7.74
C LYS A 16 3.86 -13.64 -7.50
N THR A 17 3.91 -12.84 -8.56
CA THR A 17 4.11 -11.39 -8.47
C THR A 17 3.00 -10.74 -7.64
N ALA A 18 1.74 -11.06 -7.92
CA ALA A 18 0.61 -10.50 -7.18
C ALA A 18 0.65 -10.83 -5.68
N ARG A 19 1.06 -12.05 -5.31
CA ARG A 19 1.25 -12.42 -3.89
C ARG A 19 2.34 -11.59 -3.23
N ILE A 20 3.45 -11.37 -3.93
CA ILE A 20 4.55 -10.55 -3.41
C ILE A 20 4.09 -9.10 -3.25
N LEU A 21 3.42 -8.53 -4.25
CA LEU A 21 2.94 -7.14 -4.19
C LEU A 21 2.00 -6.92 -3.00
N LEU A 22 0.95 -7.73 -2.86
CA LEU A 22 0.01 -7.61 -1.74
C LEU A 22 0.66 -7.83 -0.37
N SER A 23 1.66 -8.72 -0.30
CA SER A 23 2.39 -8.96 0.96
C SER A 23 3.31 -7.79 1.31
N VAL A 24 4.00 -7.22 0.32
CA VAL A 24 4.88 -6.06 0.50
C VAL A 24 4.06 -4.84 0.88
N ASP A 25 2.97 -4.58 0.17
CA ASP A 25 2.05 -3.47 0.43
C ASP A 25 1.51 -3.51 1.87
N SER A 26 0.94 -4.64 2.27
CA SER A 26 0.44 -4.83 3.64
C SER A 26 1.54 -4.70 4.70
N LEU A 27 2.68 -5.38 4.52
CA LEU A 27 3.74 -5.39 5.52
C LEU A 27 4.42 -4.03 5.65
N ALA A 28 4.65 -3.34 4.53
CA ALA A 28 5.20 -1.98 4.53
C ALA A 28 4.27 -1.04 5.29
N ALA A 29 2.99 -0.97 4.92
CA ALA A 29 2.03 -0.09 5.58
C ALA A 29 1.85 -0.42 7.07
N LEU A 30 1.70 -1.69 7.44
CA LEU A 30 1.59 -2.08 8.86
C LEU A 30 2.85 -1.75 9.66
N SER A 31 4.03 -2.08 9.14
CA SER A 31 5.29 -1.84 9.86
C SER A 31 5.57 -0.36 10.01
N VAL A 32 5.42 0.44 8.93
CA VAL A 32 5.58 1.89 8.97
C VAL A 32 4.57 2.51 9.92
N GLY A 33 3.29 2.10 9.86
CA GLY A 33 2.26 2.61 10.74
C GLY A 33 2.53 2.32 12.22
N LEU A 34 2.88 1.07 12.56
CA LEU A 34 3.18 0.68 13.94
C LEU A 34 4.45 1.35 14.46
N ILE A 35 5.54 1.38 13.67
CA ILE A 35 6.78 2.05 14.06
C ILE A 35 6.50 3.55 14.26
N THR A 36 5.85 4.21 13.31
CA THR A 36 5.52 5.64 13.40
C THR A 36 4.68 5.96 14.65
N LEU A 37 3.73 5.09 14.99
CA LEU A 37 2.93 5.25 16.20
C LEU A 37 3.77 5.14 17.49
N LEU A 38 4.70 4.18 17.53
CA LEU A 38 5.55 3.94 18.70
C LEU A 38 6.55 5.07 18.96
N ILE A 39 7.08 5.69 17.90
CA ILE A 39 8.09 6.77 17.99
C ILE A 39 7.57 8.13 17.52
N THR A 40 6.25 8.37 17.64
CA THR A 40 5.59 9.59 17.15
C THR A 40 6.28 10.89 17.63
N PRO A 41 6.58 11.10 18.93
CA PRO A 41 7.14 12.39 19.37
C PRO A 41 8.48 12.68 18.70
N PHE A 42 9.31 11.64 18.56
CA PHE A 42 10.61 11.76 17.89
C PHE A 42 10.46 12.09 16.40
N LEU A 43 9.56 11.40 15.68
CA LEU A 43 9.34 11.67 14.27
C LEU A 43 8.69 13.02 14.01
N ALA A 44 7.76 13.45 14.88
CA ALA A 44 7.13 14.75 14.79
C ALA A 44 8.19 15.87 14.88
N ASP A 45 9.12 15.77 15.82
CA ASP A 45 10.24 16.71 15.96
C ASP A 45 11.20 16.64 14.76
N LEU A 46 11.64 15.43 14.38
CA LEU A 46 12.56 15.22 13.25
C LEU A 46 12.02 15.76 11.91
N TYR A 47 10.72 15.57 11.67
CA TYR A 47 10.06 15.98 10.43
C TYR A 47 9.50 17.41 10.47
N GLY A 48 9.51 18.09 11.62
CA GLY A 48 8.85 19.38 11.78
C GLY A 48 7.34 19.27 11.60
N TRP A 49 6.75 18.15 11.99
CA TRP A 49 5.32 17.89 11.90
C TRP A 49 4.66 18.07 13.26
N THR A 50 3.34 18.26 13.26
CA THR A 50 2.58 18.12 14.50
C THR A 50 2.49 16.65 14.90
N GLU A 51 2.44 16.37 16.21
CA GLU A 51 2.19 15.01 16.69
C GLU A 51 0.84 14.48 16.19
N GLY A 52 -0.18 15.33 16.10
CA GLY A 52 -1.49 14.97 15.57
C GLY A 52 -1.42 14.46 14.13
N PHE A 53 -0.69 15.17 13.27
CA PHE A 53 -0.46 14.74 11.88
C PHE A 53 0.34 13.43 11.82
N THR A 54 1.38 13.30 12.64
CA THR A 54 2.21 12.08 12.70
C THR A 54 1.38 10.85 13.14
N ARG A 55 0.51 10.99 14.14
CA ARG A 55 -0.42 9.93 14.57
C ARG A 55 -1.46 9.61 13.51
N PHE A 56 -1.95 10.61 12.78
CA PHE A 56 -2.85 10.41 11.65
C PHE A 56 -2.19 9.55 10.57
N MET A 57 -0.97 9.90 10.15
CA MET A 57 -0.20 9.12 9.18
C MET A 57 0.00 7.67 9.63
N ALA A 58 0.31 7.47 10.92
CA ALA A 58 0.45 6.14 11.50
C ALA A 58 -0.87 5.35 11.47
N ALA A 59 -1.98 5.97 11.89
CA ALA A 59 -3.28 5.33 11.95
C ALA A 59 -3.80 4.92 10.57
N VAL A 60 -3.62 5.77 9.55
CA VAL A 60 -4.02 5.43 8.18
C VAL A 60 -3.18 4.27 7.64
N ASN A 61 -1.87 4.27 7.87
CA ASN A 61 -0.99 3.18 7.47
C ASN A 61 -1.38 1.84 8.15
N ILE A 62 -1.74 1.86 9.44
CA ILE A 62 -2.22 0.66 10.14
C ILE A 62 -3.54 0.18 9.55
N ALA A 63 -4.50 1.08 9.34
CA ALA A 63 -5.82 0.73 8.80
C ALA A 63 -5.70 0.16 7.37
N TYR A 64 -4.93 0.84 6.53
CA TYR A 64 -4.66 0.42 5.15
C TYR A 64 -3.92 -0.92 5.11
N GLY A 65 -2.81 -1.04 5.84
CA GLY A 65 -2.01 -2.26 5.86
C GLY A 65 -2.76 -3.47 6.42
N SER A 66 -3.68 -3.24 7.37
CA SER A 66 -4.61 -4.28 7.85
C SER A 66 -5.58 -4.73 6.75
N PHE A 67 -6.16 -3.78 6.02
CA PHE A 67 -7.08 -4.07 4.92
C PHE A 67 -6.37 -4.82 3.77
N SER A 68 -5.20 -4.35 3.33
CA SER A 68 -4.36 -5.04 2.35
C SER A 68 -3.93 -6.43 2.83
N GLY A 69 -3.60 -6.57 4.12
CA GLY A 69 -3.23 -7.84 4.73
C GLY A 69 -4.34 -8.89 4.71
N VAL A 70 -5.59 -8.47 4.89
CA VAL A 70 -6.76 -9.36 4.72
C VAL A 70 -6.83 -9.87 3.28
N GLN A 71 -6.62 -9.01 2.28
CA GLN A 71 -6.61 -9.42 0.86
C GLN A 71 -5.44 -10.37 0.56
N ALA A 72 -4.24 -10.05 1.04
CA ALA A 72 -3.06 -10.91 0.90
C ALA A 72 -3.31 -12.29 1.52
N TRP A 73 -3.87 -12.35 2.72
CA TRP A 73 -4.20 -13.60 3.41
C TRP A 73 -5.26 -14.42 2.65
N LEU A 74 -6.34 -13.79 2.19
CA LEU A 74 -7.38 -14.45 1.39
C LEU A 74 -6.80 -15.03 0.09
N PHE A 75 -5.92 -14.27 -0.57
CA PHE A 75 -5.29 -14.73 -1.80
C PHE A 75 -4.32 -15.89 -1.57
N LEU A 76 -3.55 -15.86 -0.47
CA LEU A 76 -2.65 -16.96 -0.09
C LEU A 76 -3.42 -18.23 0.28
N ARG A 77 -4.53 -18.11 1.01
CA ARG A 77 -5.32 -19.25 1.52
C ARG A 77 -6.23 -19.86 0.47
N HIS A 78 -6.89 -19.03 -0.33
CA HIS A 78 -7.97 -19.49 -1.20
C HIS A 78 -7.66 -19.26 -2.69
N GLY A 79 -6.59 -18.53 -3.03
CA GLY A 79 -6.27 -18.21 -4.42
C GLY A 79 -7.30 -17.28 -5.07
N ARG A 80 -8.15 -16.62 -4.27
CA ARG A 80 -9.21 -15.72 -4.74
C ARG A 80 -8.90 -14.28 -4.38
N LEU A 81 -9.19 -13.38 -5.32
CA LEU A 81 -9.12 -11.94 -5.12
C LEU A 81 -10.47 -11.33 -5.45
N PHE A 82 -10.94 -10.42 -4.60
CA PHE A 82 -12.19 -9.72 -4.84
C PHE A 82 -11.91 -8.42 -5.58
N ARG A 83 -12.41 -8.31 -6.82
CA ARG A 83 -12.13 -7.16 -7.71
C ARG A 83 -12.38 -5.79 -7.04
N PRO A 84 -13.53 -5.53 -6.38
CA PRO A 84 -13.74 -4.25 -5.71
C PRO A 84 -12.72 -3.96 -4.60
N ALA A 85 -12.22 -4.98 -3.90
CA ALA A 85 -11.23 -4.79 -2.85
C ALA A 85 -9.86 -4.41 -3.43
N VAL A 86 -9.43 -5.08 -4.50
CA VAL A 86 -8.18 -4.72 -5.20
C VAL A 86 -8.28 -3.33 -5.82
N LEU A 87 -9.42 -2.99 -6.42
CA LEU A 87 -9.65 -1.65 -6.95
C LEU A 87 -9.57 -0.58 -5.86
N LEU A 88 -10.10 -0.88 -4.66
CA LEU A 88 -10.00 0.02 -3.52
C LEU A 88 -8.55 0.22 -3.07
N LEU A 89 -7.70 -0.82 -3.09
CA LEU A 89 -6.26 -0.68 -2.80
C LEU A 89 -5.58 0.29 -3.76
N VAL A 90 -5.81 0.11 -5.07
CA VAL A 90 -5.25 0.96 -6.12
C VAL A 90 -5.71 2.42 -5.96
N ILE A 91 -7.02 2.63 -5.73
CA ILE A 91 -7.59 3.97 -5.55
C ILE A 91 -7.03 4.62 -4.28
N ALA A 92 -6.94 3.89 -3.18
CA ALA A 92 -6.43 4.42 -1.92
C ALA A 92 -4.95 4.80 -2.05
N ASN A 93 -4.10 3.97 -2.65
CA ASN A 93 -2.71 4.30 -2.94
C ASN A 93 -2.61 5.53 -3.86
N ALA A 94 -3.41 5.60 -4.93
CA ALA A 94 -3.44 6.76 -5.81
C ALA A 94 -3.91 8.05 -5.12
N ALA A 95 -4.92 7.96 -4.25
CA ALA A 95 -5.40 9.10 -3.46
C ALA A 95 -4.33 9.56 -2.45
N TRP A 96 -3.55 8.63 -1.90
CA TRP A 96 -2.46 8.94 -0.97
C TRP A 96 -1.35 9.75 -1.62
N ILE A 97 -1.06 9.52 -2.91
CA ILE A 97 -0.15 10.39 -3.69
C ILE A 97 -0.62 11.84 -3.64
N GLY A 98 -1.92 12.07 -3.89
CA GLY A 98 -2.53 13.39 -3.82
C GLY A 98 -2.43 14.00 -2.42
N HIS A 99 -2.65 13.20 -1.38
CA HIS A 99 -2.45 13.62 0.00
C HIS A 99 -1.00 14.04 0.26
N CYS A 100 -0.02 13.23 -0.12
CA CYS A 100 1.40 13.55 0.04
C CYS A 100 1.78 14.88 -0.63
N PHE A 101 1.35 15.10 -1.89
CA PHE A 101 1.63 16.37 -2.58
C PHE A 101 0.92 17.56 -1.93
N ALA A 102 -0.33 17.40 -1.49
CA ALA A 102 -1.05 18.44 -0.77
C ALA A 102 -0.34 18.80 0.55
N GLN A 103 0.19 17.80 1.27
CA GLN A 103 0.94 18.03 2.51
C GLN A 103 2.31 18.65 2.26
N ILE A 104 3.02 18.25 1.21
CA ILE A 104 4.29 18.91 0.81
C ILE A 104 4.04 20.39 0.54
N TRP A 105 2.97 20.73 -0.18
CA TRP A 105 2.60 22.12 -0.44
C TRP A 105 2.23 22.86 0.86
N TYR A 106 1.39 22.26 1.70
CA TYR A 106 0.90 22.88 2.93
C TYR A 106 2.00 23.08 3.99
N LEU A 107 2.96 22.15 4.07
CA LEU A 107 4.02 22.14 5.08
C LEU A 107 5.35 22.67 4.54
N TYR A 108 5.39 23.23 3.34
CA TYR A 108 6.63 23.59 2.65
C TYR A 108 7.56 24.49 3.48
N ASP A 109 6.99 25.47 4.20
CA ASP A 109 7.74 26.44 5.00
C ASP A 109 8.02 25.98 6.44
N THR A 110 7.32 24.93 6.91
CA THR A 110 7.30 24.55 8.34
C THR A 110 7.91 23.19 8.61
N ALA A 111 7.78 22.24 7.68
CA ALA A 111 8.40 20.94 7.80
C ALA A 111 9.91 21.01 7.57
N SER A 112 10.62 20.07 8.18
CA SER A 112 12.04 19.90 7.90
C SER A 112 12.23 19.31 6.48
N PHE A 113 13.44 19.44 5.94
CA PHE A 113 13.81 18.78 4.69
C PHE A 113 13.54 17.27 4.74
N TYR A 114 13.75 16.63 5.90
CA TYR A 114 13.46 15.22 6.09
C TYR A 114 11.96 14.92 6.04
N GLY A 115 11.12 15.78 6.61
CA GLY A 115 9.66 15.63 6.53
C GLY A 115 9.14 15.75 5.10
N LEU A 116 9.57 16.77 4.36
CA LEU A 116 9.18 16.92 2.94
C LEU A 116 9.71 15.77 2.10
N GLY A 117 10.97 15.36 2.33
CA GLY A 117 11.58 14.20 1.67
C GLY A 117 10.81 12.91 1.94
N GLN A 118 10.39 12.67 3.18
CA GLN A 118 9.59 11.50 3.55
C GLN A 118 8.26 11.47 2.80
N LEU A 119 7.53 12.60 2.70
CA LEU A 119 6.28 12.67 1.93
C LEU A 119 6.50 12.42 0.43
N GLY A 120 7.62 12.91 -0.12
CA GLY A 120 7.97 12.68 -1.52
C GLY A 120 8.29 11.21 -1.80
N LEU A 121 9.07 10.57 -0.92
CA LEU A 121 9.39 9.14 -1.02
C LEU A 121 8.14 8.28 -0.84
N GLU A 122 7.28 8.62 0.11
CA GLU A 122 5.99 7.96 0.32
C GLU A 122 5.14 8.02 -0.97
N ALA A 123 5.01 9.20 -1.59
CA ALA A 123 4.25 9.38 -2.83
C ALA A 123 4.78 8.51 -3.98
N ILE A 124 6.10 8.41 -4.13
CA ILE A 124 6.73 7.56 -5.14
C ILE A 124 6.46 6.08 -4.84
N PHE A 125 6.59 5.68 -3.58
CA PHE A 125 6.39 4.30 -3.15
C PHE A 125 4.95 3.84 -3.38
N VAL A 126 3.96 4.56 -2.85
CA VAL A 126 2.55 4.21 -3.00
C VAL A 126 2.07 4.36 -4.45
N GLY A 127 2.62 5.32 -5.20
CA GLY A 127 2.32 5.46 -6.63
C GLY A 127 2.86 4.31 -7.47
N GLY A 128 4.07 3.83 -7.15
CA GLY A 128 4.62 2.60 -7.72
C GLY A 128 3.74 1.39 -7.41
N LEU A 129 3.30 1.25 -6.15
CA LEU A 129 2.40 0.18 -5.75
C LEU A 129 1.05 0.24 -6.49
N ALA A 130 0.39 1.40 -6.55
CA ALA A 130 -0.86 1.55 -7.30
C ALA A 130 -0.72 1.11 -8.76
N ALA A 131 0.36 1.51 -9.43
CA ALA A 131 0.63 1.12 -10.80
C ALA A 131 0.87 -0.40 -10.93
N LEU A 132 1.70 -0.98 -10.07
CA LEU A 132 2.01 -2.40 -10.09
C LEU A 132 0.78 -3.27 -9.76
N GLU A 133 -0.04 -2.85 -8.80
CA GLU A 133 -1.29 -3.53 -8.46
C GLU A 133 -2.31 -3.47 -9.60
N ALA A 134 -2.46 -2.32 -10.25
CA ALA A 134 -3.33 -2.17 -11.42
C ALA A 134 -2.87 -3.05 -12.60
N LEU A 135 -1.56 -3.20 -12.79
CA LEU A 135 -0.99 -3.97 -13.90
C LEU A 135 -0.95 -5.48 -13.64
N TYR A 136 -0.69 -5.91 -12.41
CA TYR A 136 -0.39 -7.31 -12.11
C TYR A 136 -1.40 -8.01 -11.18
N VAL A 137 -2.16 -7.26 -10.37
CA VAL A 137 -3.10 -7.82 -9.39
C VAL A 137 -4.53 -7.70 -9.90
N LEU A 138 -4.94 -6.53 -10.38
CA LEU A 138 -6.30 -6.28 -10.85
C LEU A 138 -6.75 -7.23 -11.99
N PRO A 139 -5.92 -7.53 -13.02
CA PRO A 139 -6.33 -8.45 -14.08
C PRO A 139 -6.61 -9.87 -13.59
N LEU A 140 -5.94 -10.33 -12.52
CA LEU A 140 -6.18 -11.65 -11.94
C LEU A 140 -7.57 -11.76 -11.29
N THR A 141 -8.27 -10.64 -11.08
CA THR A 141 -9.64 -10.63 -10.56
C THR A 141 -10.69 -10.87 -11.65
N ASP A 142 -10.37 -10.56 -12.91
CA ASP A 142 -11.25 -10.81 -14.07
C ASP A 142 -11.23 -12.28 -14.49
N ASP A 143 -10.11 -12.97 -14.29
CA ASP A 143 -9.98 -14.42 -14.55
C ASP A 143 -10.81 -15.29 -13.57
N GLN A 144 -11.44 -14.69 -12.55
CA GLN A 144 -12.17 -15.39 -11.48
C GLN A 144 -13.68 -15.12 -11.45
N SER A 145 -14.17 -14.24 -12.32
CA SER A 145 -15.62 -13.96 -12.51
C SER A 145 -16.22 -14.83 -13.60
#